data_AF-A0A7C5KE97-F1
#
_entry.id   AF-A0A7C5KE97-F1
#
_cell.length_a   1.000
_cell.length_b   1.000
_cell.length_c   1.000
_cell.angle_alpha   90.00
_cell.angle_beta   90.00
_cell.angle_gamma   90.00
#
_symmetry.space_group_name_H-M   'P 1'
#
loop_
_entity.id
_entity.type
_entity.pdbx_description
1 polymer ?
#
loop_
_entity_poly.entity_id
_entity_poly.type
_entity_poly.pdbx_seq_one_letter_code
_entity_poly.pdbx_strand_id
1 'polypeptide(L)'
;MKNVIALFDIQNISLSDVGSLLLNSVSDGIYAIDMDFRIIFFNKAAEHITGVTEKEAIGKKCYDVFRSNMCLKNCPIKEALEKK
;
A
#
# COMPACT_ATOMS: atom_id res chain seq x y z
N MET A 1 -12.17 7.47 -4.26
CA MET A 1 -10.78 7.06 -4.56
C MET A 1 -10.90 5.82 -5.44
N LYS A 2 -10.23 5.80 -6.60
CA LYS A 2 -10.15 4.58 -7.41
C LYS A 2 -9.38 3.51 -6.62
N ASN A 3 -9.72 2.25 -6.88
CA ASN A 3 -9.41 1.05 -6.09
C ASN A 3 -7.91 0.90 -5.77
N VAL A 4 -7.47 1.40 -4.61
CA VAL A 4 -6.17 1.05 -4.05
C VAL A 4 -6.42 0.20 -2.81
N ILE A 5 -5.97 -1.05 -2.88
CA ILE A 5 -6.11 -2.08 -1.85
C ILE A 5 -4.83 -2.09 -1.01
N ALA A 6 -5.01 -1.97 0.31
CA ALA A 6 -3.92 -2.17 1.26
C ALA A 6 -3.88 -3.65 1.64
N LEU A 7 -2.73 -4.29 1.43
CA LEU A 7 -2.47 -5.62 1.97
C LEU A 7 -1.85 -5.46 3.36
N PHE A 8 -2.47 -6.08 4.35
CA PHE A 8 -2.08 -5.98 5.75
C PHE A 8 -1.22 -7.14 6.18
N ASP A 9 -0.15 -6.81 6.89
CA ASP A 9 0.71 -7.70 7.67
C ASP A 9 1.08 -9.00 6.95
N ILE A 10 1.96 -8.87 5.97
CA ILE A 10 2.60 -10.04 5.38
C ILE A 10 4.03 -10.09 5.90
N GLN A 11 4.16 -10.49 7.16
CA GLN A 11 5.46 -10.88 7.72
C GLN A 11 6.04 -11.96 6.81
N ASN A 12 7.03 -11.61 5.99
CA ASN A 12 7.65 -12.42 4.94
C ASN A 12 6.85 -12.58 3.63
N ILE A 13 6.65 -11.50 2.86
CA ILE A 13 6.80 -11.71 1.41
C ILE A 13 8.29 -11.58 1.09
N SER A 14 8.98 -12.71 0.98
CA SER A 14 10.04 -12.78 -0.02
C SER A 14 9.33 -12.64 -1.36
N LEU A 15 9.18 -11.40 -1.85
CA LEU A 15 8.62 -11.16 -3.17
C LEU A 15 9.69 -11.69 -4.12
N SER A 16 9.60 -12.98 -4.43
CA SER A 16 10.26 -13.50 -5.61
C SER A 16 9.80 -12.65 -6.79
N ASP A 17 10.64 -12.52 -7.80
CA ASP A 17 10.31 -11.71 -8.98
C ASP A 17 8.93 -12.10 -9.56
N VAL A 18 8.55 -13.38 -9.44
CA VAL A 18 7.23 -13.92 -9.81
C VAL A 18 6.09 -13.26 -9.03
N GLY A 19 6.22 -13.09 -7.71
CA GLY A 19 5.18 -12.46 -6.89
C GLY A 19 4.97 -10.98 -7.24
N SER A 20 6.06 -10.25 -7.48
CA SER A 20 5.99 -8.85 -7.93
C SER A 20 5.35 -8.73 -9.33
N LEU A 21 5.70 -9.63 -10.25
CA LEU A 21 5.11 -9.67 -11.59
C LEU A 21 3.60 -9.90 -11.57
N LEU A 22 3.11 -10.78 -10.69
CA LEU A 22 1.68 -11.03 -10.52
C LEU A 22 0.94 -9.80 -9.97
N LEU A 23 1.48 -9.14 -8.94
CA LEU A 23 0.86 -7.94 -8.39
C LEU A 23 0.87 -6.77 -9.37
N ASN A 24 1.84 -6.72 -10.27
CA ASN A 24 1.93 -5.70 -11.33
C ASN A 24 0.99 -5.95 -12.51
N SER A 25 0.42 -7.16 -12.66
CA SER A 25 -0.59 -7.43 -13.69
C SER A 25 -2.02 -7.09 -13.25
N VAL A 26 -2.22 -6.77 -11.97
CA VAL A 26 -3.51 -6.36 -11.41
C VAL A 26 -3.75 -4.87 -11.70
N SER A 27 -4.95 -4.54 -12.22
CA SER A 27 -5.35 -3.16 -12.55
C SER A 27 -5.69 -2.31 -11.34
N ASP A 28 -6.02 -2.93 -10.21
CA ASP A 28 -6.20 -2.23 -8.93
C ASP A 28 -4.84 -1.93 -8.31
N GLY A 29 -4.73 -0.77 -7.67
CA GLY A 29 -3.51 -0.37 -6.98
C GLY A 29 -3.30 -1.24 -5.75
N ILE A 30 -2.11 -1.79 -5.57
CA ILE A 30 -1.76 -2.62 -4.43
C ILE A 30 -0.53 -2.03 -3.75
N TYR A 31 -0.63 -1.85 -2.44
CA TYR A 31 0.50 -1.48 -1.60
C TYR A 31 0.49 -2.28 -0.30
N ALA A 32 1.68 -2.44 0.28
CA ALA A 32 1.86 -3.03 1.60
C ALA A 32 2.54 -2.03 2.54
N ILE A 33 2.30 -2.17 3.84
CA ILE A 33 2.89 -1.33 4.88
C ILE A 33 3.52 -2.16 5.99
N ASP A 34 4.45 -1.58 6.72
CA ASP A 34 4.90 -2.08 8.02
C ASP A 34 3.99 -1.60 9.17
N MET A 35 4.33 -2.01 10.40
CA MET A 35 3.59 -1.64 11.62
C MET A 35 3.68 -0.14 11.96
N ASP A 36 4.65 0.58 11.39
CA ASP A 36 4.81 2.03 11.51
C ASP A 36 4.07 2.80 10.39
N PHE A 37 3.23 2.09 9.62
CA PHE A 37 2.45 2.60 8.50
C PHE A 37 3.30 3.05 7.30
N ARG A 38 4.56 2.63 7.21
CA ARG A 38 5.45 2.96 6.08
C ARG A 38 5.21 2.00 4.94
N ILE A 39 5.13 2.52 3.72
CA ILE A 39 4.95 1.70 2.52
C ILE A 39 6.22 0.89 2.26
N ILE A 40 6.08 -0.42 2.12
CA ILE A 40 7.17 -1.37 1.82
C ILE A 40 7.03 -2.06 0.45
N PHE A 41 5.89 -1.88 -0.21
CA PHE A 41 5.64 -2.35 -1.57
C PHE A 41 4.61 -1.45 -2.27
N PHE A 42 4.76 -1.23 -3.57
CA PHE A 42 3.88 -0.39 -4.37
C PHE A 42 3.84 -0.87 -5.83
N ASN A 43 2.72 -1.43 -6.29
CA ASN A 43 2.62 -1.97 -7.65
C ASN A 43 2.48 -0.86 -8.72
N LYS A 44 2.65 -1.24 -10.00
CA LYS A 44 2.49 -0.32 -11.14
C LYS A 44 1.13 0.34 -11.20
N ALA A 45 0.06 -0.39 -10.93
CA ALA A 45 -1.28 0.20 -10.91
C ALA A 45 -1.42 1.29 -9.83
N ALA A 46 -0.80 1.13 -8.66
CA ALA A 46 -0.78 2.17 -7.63
C ALA A 46 -0.01 3.41 -8.10
N GLU A 47 1.10 3.25 -8.83
CA GLU A 47 1.79 4.38 -9.48
C GLU A 47 0.87 5.13 -10.44
N HIS A 48 0.19 4.40 -11.32
CA HIS A 48 -0.72 4.99 -12.30
C HIS A 48 -1.93 5.69 -11.66
N ILE A 49 -2.51 5.10 -10.61
CA ILE A 49 -3.70 5.64 -9.94
C ILE A 49 -3.37 6.88 -9.12
N THR A 50 -2.22 6.88 -8.43
CA THR A 50 -1.84 7.97 -7.51
C THR A 50 -1.00 9.06 -8.17
N GLY A 51 -0.32 8.75 -9.27
CA GLY A 51 0.70 9.60 -9.87
C GLY A 51 2.02 9.64 -9.08
N VAL A 52 2.20 8.77 -8.08
CA VAL A 52 3.40 8.69 -7.24
C VAL A 52 4.19 7.46 -7.62
N THR A 53 5.49 7.59 -7.88
CA THR A 53 6.32 6.41 -8.19
C THR A 53 6.56 5.56 -6.95
N GLU A 54 6.83 4.27 -7.13
CA GLU A 54 7.24 3.35 -6.07
C GLU A 54 8.43 3.93 -5.30
N LYS A 55 9.45 4.43 -6.01
CA LYS A 55 10.63 5.06 -5.41
C LYS A 55 10.27 6.23 -4.49
N GLU A 56 9.24 6.99 -4.83
CA GLU A 56 8.75 8.09 -4.00
C GLU A 56 7.85 7.63 -2.86
N ALA A 57 7.18 6.49 -2.99
CA ALA A 57 6.24 5.95 -2.02
C ALA A 57 6.93 5.14 -0.92
N ILE A 58 7.90 4.30 -1.27
CA ILE A 58 8.60 3.40 -0.35
C ILE A 58 9.23 4.19 0.81
N GLY A 59 9.00 3.71 2.04
CA GLY A 59 9.49 4.30 3.29
C GLY A 59 8.68 5.48 3.81
N LYS A 60 7.80 6.09 3.00
CA LYS A 60 6.86 7.14 3.45
C LYS A 60 5.67 6.51 4.15
N LYS A 61 5.05 7.27 5.06
CA LYS A 61 3.80 6.83 5.68
C LYS A 61 2.67 6.86 4.65
N CYS A 62 1.78 5.88 4.69
CA CYS A 62 0.69 5.77 3.72
C CYS A 62 -0.19 7.05 3.68
N TYR A 63 -0.38 7.73 4.81
CA TYR A 63 -1.13 8.99 4.84
C TYR A 63 -0.43 10.14 4.09
N ASP A 64 0.90 10.17 4.01
CA ASP A 64 1.65 11.22 3.30
C ASP A 64 1.47 11.09 1.78
N VAL A 65 1.31 9.86 1.30
CA VAL A 65 1.12 9.51 -0.11
C VAL A 65 -0.34 9.66 -0.53
N PHE A 66 -1.28 9.04 0.19
CA PHE A 66 -2.68 8.99 -0.23
C PHE A 66 -3.51 10.18 0.24
N ARG A 67 -3.13 10.82 1.36
CA ARG A 67 -3.78 12.02 1.95
C ARG A 67 -5.30 11.96 1.96
N SER A 68 -5.86 10.77 2.18
CA SER A 68 -7.30 10.56 2.14
C SER A 68 -7.97 11.08 3.40
N ASN A 69 -9.19 11.58 3.27
CA ASN A 69 -10.06 11.88 4.42
C ASN A 69 -10.22 10.66 5.36
N MET A 70 -10.10 9.44 4.83
CA MET A 70 -10.14 8.21 5.62
C MET A 70 -8.93 8.09 6.56
N CYS A 71 -7.76 8.62 6.19
CA CYS A 71 -6.57 8.62 7.05
C CYS A 71 -6.73 9.50 8.30
N LEU A 72 -7.66 10.46 8.28
CA LEU A 72 -7.83 11.46 9.36
C LEU A 72 -8.93 11.08 10.37
N LYS A 73 -10.01 10.44 9.92
CA LYS A 73 -11.17 10.16 10.78
C LYS A 73 -11.25 8.69 11.19
N ASN A 74 -11.42 7.81 10.20
CA ASN A 74 -11.68 6.39 10.40
C ASN A 74 -10.72 5.60 9.53
N CYS A 75 -9.46 5.53 9.94
CA CYS A 75 -8.42 4.86 9.18
C CYS A 75 -8.67 3.34 9.22
N PRO A 76 -9.08 2.70 8.10
CA PRO A 76 -9.35 1.26 8.10
C PRO A 76 -8.09 0.46 8.45
N ILE A 77 -6.92 1.06 8.15
CA ILE A 77 -5.64 0.47 8.45
C ILE A 77 -5.37 0.38 9.94
N LYS A 78 -5.62 1.48 10.64
CA LYS A 78 -5.43 1.53 12.09
C LYS A 78 -6.40 0.56 12.78
N GLU A 79 -7.66 0.55 12.35
CA GLU A 79 -8.68 -0.35 12.89
C GLU A 79 -8.31 -1.84 12.71
N ALA A 80 -7.79 -2.21 11.54
CA ALA A 80 -7.35 -3.58 11.28
C ALA A 80 -6.16 -4.00 12.15
N LEU A 81 -5.23 -3.09 12.45
CA LEU A 81 -4.07 -3.36 13.30
C LEU A 81 -4.41 -3.42 14.79
N GLU A 82 -5.38 -2.62 15.26
CA GLU A 82 -5.83 -2.59 16.65
C GLU A 82 -6.75 -3.77 17.02
N LYS A 83 -7.32 -4.47 16.03
CA LYS A 83 -8.18 -5.65 16.23
C LYS A 83 -7.42 -6.98 16.35
N LYS A 84 -6.12 -6.93 16.65
CA LYS A 84 -5.31 -8.12 16.96
C LYS A 84 -5.40 -8.51 18.43
#